data_AF-A0A968EYM7-F1
#
_entry.id   AF-A0A968EYM7-F1
#
_cell.length_a   1.000
_cell.length_b   1.000
_cell.length_c   1.000
_cell.angle_alpha   90.00
_cell.angle_beta   90.00
_cell.angle_gamma   90.00
#
_symmetry.space_group_name_H-M   'P 1'
#
loop_
_entity.id
_entity.type
_entity.pdbx_description
1 polymer ?
#
loop_
_entity_poly.entity_id
_entity_poly.type
_entity_poly.pdbx_seq_one_letter_code
_entity_poly.pdbx_strand_id
1 'polypeptide(L)' 'RDGFDVLVLEKNEQPGGRARVWKKDGFVFDMGPSWYLMPDVFDRFFKIFDRKTDDYYKLLRLNPNYRVFFGGTKTVD' A
#
# COMPACT_ATOMS: atom_id res chain seq x y z
N ARG A 1 -1.76 -12.40 -18.53
CA ARG A 1 -1.91 -11.75 -19.85
C ARG A 1 -1.52 -12.70 -20.97
N ASP A 2 -0.33 -13.31 -20.89
CA ASP A 2 0.27 -14.01 -22.03
C ASP A 2 0.02 -15.54 -22.05
N GLY A 3 -0.98 -16.03 -21.30
CA GLY A 3 -1.42 -17.43 -21.34
C GLY A 3 -0.52 -18.45 -20.65
N PHE A 4 0.47 -18.02 -19.88
CA PHE A 4 1.35 -18.93 -19.14
C PHE A 4 0.64 -19.64 -17.99
N ASP A 5 1.01 -20.90 -17.75
CA ASP A 5 0.69 -21.62 -16.53
C ASP A 5 1.66 -21.20 -15.42
N VAL A 6 1.12 -20.58 -14.35
CA VAL A 6 1.91 -19.91 -13.31
C VAL A 6 1.51 -20.44 -11.95
N LEU A 7 2.49 -21.04 -11.24
CA LEU A 7 2.36 -21.40 -9.84
C LEU A 7 2.93 -20.30 -8.94
N VAL A 8 2.12 -19.78 -8.03
CA VAL A 8 2.55 -18.81 -7.02
C VAL A 8 2.73 -19.53 -5.68
N LEU A 9 3.92 -19.44 -5.09
CA LEU A 9 4.25 -20.04 -3.81
C LEU A 9 4.55 -18.95 -2.78
N GLU A 10 3.89 -19.02 -1.62
CA GLU A 10 4.09 -18.13 -0.48
C GLU A 10 4.21 -19.01 0.78
N LYS A 11 5.18 -18.68 1.65
CA LYS A 11 5.44 -19.46 2.86
C LYS A 11 4.53 -19.07 4.02
N ASN A 12 4.01 -17.85 4.00
CA ASN A 12 3.14 -17.32 5.04
C ASN A 12 1.68 -17.70 4.77
N GLU A 13 0.83 -17.59 5.79
CA GLU A 13 -0.61 -17.88 5.68
C GLU A 13 -1.38 -16.93 4.75
N GLN A 14 -0.77 -15.83 4.33
CA GLN A 14 -1.36 -14.83 3.46
C GLN A 14 -0.32 -14.22 2.50
N PRO A 15 -0.75 -13.69 1.34
CA PRO A 15 0.12 -12.96 0.42
C PRO A 15 0.73 -11.69 1.04
N GLY A 16 1.85 -11.23 0.46
CA GLY A 16 2.44 -9.92 0.75
C GLY A 16 3.85 -9.97 1.35
N GLY A 17 4.32 -11.14 1.79
CA GLY A 17 5.69 -11.33 2.29
C GLY A 17 6.10 -10.30 3.35
N ARG A 18 6.99 -9.36 2.98
CA ARG A 18 7.41 -8.26 3.88
C ARG A 18 6.35 -7.18 4.04
N ALA A 19 5.59 -6.87 2.98
CA ALA A 19 4.50 -5.88 2.99
C ALA A 19 3.15 -6.53 3.36
N ARG A 20 3.16 -7.48 4.31
CA ARG A 20 1.96 -8.17 4.78
C ARG A 20 1.19 -7.31 5.80
N VAL A 21 -0.05 -7.69 6.06
CA VAL A 21 -0.86 -7.11 7.14
C VAL A 21 -0.83 -8.02 8.36
N TRP A 22 -0.60 -7.49 9.55
CA TRP A 22 -0.72 -8.23 10.79
C TRP A 22 -1.91 -7.73 11.61
N LYS A 23 -2.72 -8.63 12.14
CA LYS A 23 -3.89 -8.29 12.95
C LYS A 23 -3.73 -8.87 14.34
N LYS A 24 -3.96 -8.04 15.37
CA LYS A 24 -3.87 -8.46 16.77
C LYS A 24 -4.75 -7.57 17.64
N ASP A 25 -5.50 -8.19 18.55
CA ASP A 25 -6.30 -7.51 19.59
C ASP A 25 -7.24 -6.42 19.05
N GLY A 26 -7.81 -6.63 17.86
CA GLY A 26 -8.69 -5.67 17.18
C GLY A 26 -7.97 -4.60 16.35
N PHE A 27 -6.64 -4.56 16.37
CA PHE A 27 -5.82 -3.64 15.60
C PHE A 27 -5.31 -4.29 14.30
N VAL A 28 -5.05 -3.44 13.30
CA VAL A 28 -4.48 -3.80 12.00
C VAL A 28 -3.18 -3.03 11.81
N PHE A 29 -2.10 -3.76 11.55
CA PHE A 29 -0.76 -3.24 11.36
C PHE A 29 -0.30 -3.53 9.93
N ASP A 30 0.05 -2.47 9.19
CA ASP A 30 0.76 -2.61 7.93
C ASP A 30 2.25 -2.85 8.23
N MET A 31 2.82 -3.93 7.71
CA MET A 31 4.23 -4.28 7.92
C MET A 31 5.14 -3.73 6.81
N GLY A 32 4.55 -3.09 5.79
CA GLY A 32 5.24 -2.52 4.65
C GLY A 32 5.33 -0.98 4.73
N PRO A 33 5.80 -0.35 3.65
CA PRO A 33 5.75 1.09 3.52
C PRO A 33 4.30 1.57 3.38
N SER A 34 3.91 2.56 4.19
CA SER A 34 2.54 3.08 4.20
C SER A 34 2.28 4.26 3.26
N TRP A 35 3.34 4.82 2.62
CA TRP A 35 3.18 5.93 1.69
C TRP A 35 2.90 5.44 0.27
N TYR A 36 1.77 5.88 -0.26
CA TYR A 36 1.38 5.61 -1.63
C TYR A 36 1.82 6.76 -2.54
N LEU A 37 3.01 6.61 -3.13
CA LEU A 37 3.60 7.58 -4.04
C LEU A 37 3.36 7.17 -5.49
N MET A 38 3.30 8.15 -6.40
CA MET A 38 3.17 7.93 -7.86
C MET A 38 1.93 7.06 -8.23
N PRO A 39 0.70 7.51 -7.93
CA PRO A 39 -0.51 6.74 -8.20
C PRO A 39 -0.68 6.34 -9.67
N ASP A 40 -0.18 7.17 -10.58
CA ASP A 40 -0.18 6.95 -12.03
C ASP A 40 0.57 5.67 -12.45
N VAL A 41 1.62 5.28 -11.71
CA VAL A 41 2.37 4.04 -11.97
C VAL A 41 1.50 2.81 -11.70
N PHE A 42 0.75 2.83 -10.61
CA PHE A 42 -0.18 1.76 -10.27
C PHE A 42 -1.36 1.75 -11.24
N ASP A 43 -1.94 2.90 -11.57
CA ASP A 43 -3.00 3.01 -12.57
C ASP A 43 -2.59 2.39 -13.90
N ARG A 44 -1.36 2.69 -14.35
CA ARG A 44 -0.81 2.11 -15.57
C ARG A 44 -0.65 0.60 -15.46
N PHE A 45 -0.21 0.07 -14.32
CA PHE A 45 -0.08 -1.37 -14.12
C PHE A 45 -1.44 -2.08 -14.15
N PHE A 46 -2.44 -1.59 -13.42
CA PHE A 46 -3.79 -2.18 -13.40
C PHE A 46 -4.44 -2.13 -14.78
N LYS A 47 -4.19 -1.08 -15.57
CA LYS A 47 -4.67 -0.94 -16.94
C LYS A 47 -4.16 -2.04 -17.89
N ILE A 48 -3.01 -2.65 -17.62
CA ILE A 48 -2.50 -3.81 -18.42
C ILE A 48 -3.48 -5.00 -18.35
N PHE A 49 -4.33 -5.05 -17.31
CA PHE A 49 -5.32 -6.09 -17.08
C PHE A 49 -6.76 -5.57 -17.28
N ASP A 50 -6.95 -4.41 -17.93
CA ASP A 50 -8.24 -3.75 -18.11
C ASP A 50 -8.97 -3.51 -16.77
N ARG A 51 -8.22 -3.04 -15.78
CA ARG A 51 -8.73 -2.71 -14.44
C ARG A 51 -8.33 -1.30 -14.04
N LYS A 52 -9.08 -0.72 -13.10
CA LYS A 52 -8.73 0.52 -12.41
C LYS A 52 -8.30 0.20 -10.98
N THR A 53 -7.34 0.94 -10.44
CA THR A 53 -6.93 0.86 -9.03
C THR A 53 -8.12 1.08 -8.09
N ASP A 54 -8.98 2.02 -8.46
CA ASP A 54 -10.24 2.38 -7.81
C ASP A 54 -11.27 1.24 -7.68
N ASP A 55 -11.12 0.15 -8.45
CA ASP A 55 -11.94 -1.05 -8.33
C ASP A 55 -11.56 -1.89 -7.09
N TYR A 56 -10.36 -1.65 -6.52
CA TYR A 56 -9.77 -2.44 -5.44
C TYR A 56 -9.59 -1.67 -4.14
N TYR A 57 -9.28 -0.37 -4.23
CA TYR A 57 -9.08 0.46 -3.05
C TYR A 57 -9.39 1.93 -3.34
N LYS A 58 -9.59 2.71 -2.27
CA LYS A 58 -9.74 4.16 -2.33
C LYS A 58 -8.57 4.83 -1.62
N LEU A 59 -7.90 5.73 -2.33
CA LEU A 59 -6.81 6.49 -1.77
C LEU A 59 -7.36 7.69 -1.00
N LEU A 60 -6.90 7.82 0.24
CA LEU A 60 -7.17 9.00 1.06
C LEU A 60 -5.96 9.93 0.99
N ARG A 61 -6.18 11.14 0.48
CA ARG A 61 -5.13 12.16 0.43
C ARG A 61 -4.87 12.70 1.83
N LEU A 62 -3.67 12.48 2.35
CA LEU A 62 -3.22 13.09 3.59
C LEU A 62 -2.92 14.58 3.39
N ASN A 63 -3.36 15.41 4.34
CA ASN A 63 -3.05 16.83 4.39
C ASN A 63 -2.91 17.27 5.87
N PRO A 64 -1.69 17.63 6.34
CA PRO A 64 -0.43 17.63 5.59
C PRO A 64 0.07 16.21 5.29
N ASN A 65 1.06 16.09 4.39
CA ASN A 65 1.68 14.79 4.10
C ASN A 65 2.48 14.25 5.29
N TYR A 66 3.14 15.15 6.02
CA TYR A 66 3.89 14.87 7.24
C TYR A 66 3.90 16.12 8.12
N ARG A 67 4.39 15.99 9.35
CA ARG A 67 4.65 17.11 10.26
C ARG A 67 5.98 16.86 10.94
N VAL A 68 6.86 17.85 10.92
CA VAL A 68 8.16 17.83 11.59
C VAL A 68 8.00 18.48 12.97
N PHE A 69 8.41 17.76 14.01
CA PHE A 69 8.43 18.23 15.38
C PHE A 69 9.87 18.57 15.77
N PHE A 70 10.12 19.84 16.09
CA PHE A 70 11.37 20.27 16.68
C PHE A 70 11.24 20.17 18.21
N GLY A 71 12.35 20.04 18.94
CA GLY A 71 12.32 20.02 20.41
C GLY A 71 11.54 21.23 20.96
N GLY A 72 10.64 20.99 21.92
CA GLY A 72 9.71 22.01 22.43
C GLY A 72 8.35 21.98 21.70
N THR A 73 7.74 23.14 21.48
CA THR A 73 6.40 23.29 20.89
C THR A 73 6.40 23.64 19.40
N LYS A 74 7.58 23.79 18.77
CA LYS A 74 7.69 24.23 17.37
C LYS A 74 7.44 23.06 16.42
N THR A 75 6.48 23.22 15.51
CA THR A 75 6.17 22.26 14.45
C THR A 75 6.12 22.93 13.08
N VAL A 76 6.43 22.17 12.03
CA VAL A 76 6.29 22.57 10.63
C VAL A 76 5.60 21.44 9.87
N ASP A 77 4.58 21.78 9.10
CA ASP A 77 3.83 20.85 8.23
C ASP A 77 4.48 20.75 6.84
#